data_AF-A0A317IW78-F1
#
_entry.id   AF-A0A317IW78-F1
#
_cell.length_a   1.000
_cell.length_b   1.000
_cell.length_c   1.000
_cell.angle_alpha   90.00
_cell.angle_beta   90.00
_cell.angle_gamma   90.00
#
_symmetry.space_group_name_H-M   'P 1'
#
loop_
_entity.id
_entity.type
_entity.pdbx_description
1 polymer ?
#
loop_
_entity_poly.entity_id
_entity_poly.type
_entity_poly.pdbx_seq_one_letter_code
_entity_poly.pdbx_strand_id
1 'polypeptide(L)'
;MILEEDLGLVMWLGSILTESGYQAIPATTADEALRIVAEFGLKRVDLLIVNPELPDAFDLVRKLRDRQGILRILHIEESMRDPADPEKLKSDWIDRLRLALDTLSTLGPGSQ
;
A
#
# COMPACT_ATOMS: atom_id res chain seq x y z
N MET A 1 0.64 3.43 -3.17
CA MET A 1 2.09 3.54 -2.96
C MET A 1 2.58 2.28 -2.28
N ILE A 2 3.75 1.79 -2.65
CA ILE A 2 4.40 0.60 -2.08
C ILE A 2 5.68 1.07 -1.38
N LEU A 3 5.86 0.77 -0.11
CA LEU A 3 7.09 0.99 0.65
C LEU A 3 7.71 -0.37 0.98
N GLU A 4 8.69 -0.78 0.18
CA GLU A 4 9.34 -2.10 0.25
C GLU A 4 10.70 -2.03 -0.48
N GLU A 5 11.72 -2.67 0.09
CA GLU A 5 13.09 -2.70 -0.44
C GLU A 5 13.35 -3.89 -1.37
N ASP A 6 12.58 -4.99 -1.23
CA ASP A 6 12.69 -6.13 -2.14
C ASP A 6 12.10 -5.77 -3.51
N LEU A 7 12.99 -5.61 -4.51
CA LEU A 7 12.59 -5.23 -5.86
C LEU A 7 11.71 -6.29 -6.54
N GLY A 8 11.93 -7.58 -6.26
CA GLY A 8 11.12 -8.66 -6.82
C GLY A 8 9.68 -8.56 -6.35
N LEU A 9 9.48 -8.35 -5.04
CA LEU A 9 8.17 -8.15 -4.45
C LEU A 9 7.52 -6.86 -4.92
N VAL A 10 8.27 -5.76 -5.02
CA VAL A 10 7.78 -4.48 -5.55
C VAL A 10 7.27 -4.63 -6.98
N MET A 11 8.04 -5.29 -7.86
CA MET A 11 7.63 -5.51 -9.26
C MET A 11 6.40 -6.41 -9.34
N TRP A 12 6.37 -7.48 -8.55
CA TRP A 12 5.25 -8.42 -8.53
C TRP A 12 3.96 -7.75 -8.02
N LEU A 13 4.02 -7.02 -6.90
CA LEU A 13 2.89 -6.23 -6.38
C LEU A 13 2.46 -5.15 -7.37
N GLY A 14 3.42 -4.49 -8.01
CA GLY A 14 3.17 -3.51 -9.06
C GLY A 14 2.32 -4.09 -10.21
N SER A 15 2.63 -5.32 -10.65
CA SER A 15 1.84 -6.02 -11.68
C SER A 15 0.41 -6.26 -11.22
N ILE A 16 0.22 -6.82 -10.03
CA ILE A 16 -1.11 -7.15 -9.48
C ILE A 16 -1.97 -5.89 -9.33
N LEU A 17 -1.40 -4.82 -8.81
CA LEU A 17 -2.09 -3.54 -8.63
C LEU A 17 -2.48 -2.93 -9.97
N THR A 18 -1.57 -2.96 -10.95
CA THR A 18 -1.82 -2.44 -12.30
C THR A 18 -2.90 -3.24 -13.01
N GLU A 19 -2.86 -4.58 -12.93
CA GLU A 19 -3.90 -5.48 -13.44
C GLU A 19 -5.27 -5.21 -12.79
N SER A 20 -5.25 -4.76 -11.53
CA SER A 20 -6.46 -4.41 -10.78
C SER A 20 -6.90 -2.95 -10.96
N GLY A 21 -6.26 -2.20 -11.87
CA GLY A 21 -6.62 -0.82 -12.20
C GLY A 21 -6.05 0.27 -11.27
N TYR A 22 -5.11 -0.08 -10.38
CA TYR A 22 -4.44 0.87 -9.50
C TYR A 22 -3.12 1.36 -10.09
N GLN A 23 -2.80 2.63 -9.84
CA GLN A 23 -1.47 3.16 -10.12
C GLN A 23 -0.52 2.85 -8.96
N ALA A 24 0.40 1.93 -9.18
CA ALA A 24 1.45 1.61 -8.22
C ALA A 24 2.61 2.61 -8.34
N ILE A 25 3.03 3.17 -7.19
CA ILE A 25 4.20 4.05 -7.08
C ILE A 25 5.10 3.43 -6.02
N PRO A 26 6.27 2.89 -6.41
CA PRO A 26 7.19 2.27 -5.47
C PRO A 26 8.07 3.31 -4.79
N ALA A 27 8.49 3.00 -3.56
CA ALA A 27 9.54 3.67 -2.82
C ALA A 27 10.26 2.61 -1.96
N THR A 28 11.58 2.67 -1.93
CA THR A 28 12.43 1.74 -1.16
C THR A 28 12.74 2.27 0.24
N THR A 29 12.53 3.56 0.47
CA THR A 29 12.74 4.21 1.77
C THR A 29 11.64 5.21 2.09
N ALA A 30 11.43 5.49 3.38
CA ALA A 30 10.45 6.47 3.83
C ALA A 30 10.75 7.89 3.32
N ASP A 31 12.03 8.27 3.25
CA ASP A 31 12.44 9.58 2.73
C ASP A 31 12.15 9.70 1.22
N GLU A 32 12.47 8.67 0.44
CA GLU A 32 12.12 8.60 -0.98
C GLU A 32 10.61 8.71 -1.19
N ALA A 33 9.81 7.99 -0.40
CA ALA A 33 8.34 8.08 -0.48
C ALA A 33 7.84 9.51 -0.26
N LEU A 34 8.39 10.23 0.74
CA LEU A 34 8.03 11.62 1.00
C LEU A 34 8.47 12.55 -0.14
N ARG A 35 9.67 12.36 -0.70
CA ARG A 35 10.15 13.13 -1.86
C ARG A 35 9.25 12.91 -3.05
N ILE A 36 8.87 11.67 -3.35
CA ILE A 36 7.94 11.37 -4.45
C ILE A 36 6.61 12.12 -4.27
N VAL A 37 6.03 12.09 -3.07
CA VAL A 37 4.77 12.80 -2.80
C VAL A 37 4.93 14.32 -2.92
N ALA A 38 6.08 14.87 -2.54
CA ALA A 38 6.37 16.29 -2.66
C ALA A 38 6.64 16.74 -4.11
N GLU A 39 7.57 16.08 -4.79
CA GLU A 39 8.10 16.45 -6.11
C GLU A 39 7.09 16.20 -7.23
N PHE A 40 6.38 15.08 -7.19
CA PHE A 40 5.34 14.77 -8.18
C PHE A 40 3.99 15.42 -7.86
N GLY A 41 3.92 16.23 -6.79
CA GLY A 41 2.69 16.93 -6.40
C GLY A 41 1.53 15.97 -6.15
N LEU A 42 1.79 14.76 -5.65
CA LEU A 42 0.76 13.77 -5.38
C LEU A 42 -0.18 14.34 -4.32
N LYS A 43 -1.40 14.67 -4.75
CA LYS A 43 -2.41 15.28 -3.87
C LYS A 43 -2.88 14.30 -2.79
N ARG A 44 -2.88 13.00 -3.12
CA ARG A 44 -3.35 11.94 -2.23
C ARG A 44 -2.70 10.60 -2.58
N VAL A 45 -2.42 9.83 -1.55
CA VAL A 45 -2.11 8.40 -1.59
C VAL A 45 -3.32 7.66 -1.00
N ASP A 46 -4.11 6.96 -1.82
CA ASP A 46 -5.31 6.28 -1.34
C ASP A 46 -5.00 5.03 -0.50
N LEU A 47 -3.94 4.32 -0.88
CA LEU A 47 -3.45 3.11 -0.21
C LEU A 47 -1.92 3.14 -0.13
N LEU A 48 -1.40 2.87 1.06
CA LEU A 48 -0.01 2.58 1.33
C LEU A 48 0.14 1.10 1.69
N ILE A 49 0.83 0.34 0.85
CA ILE A 49 1.30 -1.00 1.17
C ILE A 49 2.70 -0.83 1.74
N VAL A 50 2.97 -1.32 2.95
CA VAL A 50 4.18 -0.98 3.70
C VAL A 50 4.82 -2.20 4.33
N ASN A 51 6.12 -2.36 4.12
CA ASN A 51 6.99 -3.18 4.95
C ASN A 51 7.17 -2.47 6.32
N PRO A 52 6.62 -3.01 7.42
CA PRO A 52 6.75 -2.38 8.74
C PRO A 52 8.16 -2.51 9.32
N GLU A 53 9.02 -3.35 8.76
CA GLU A 53 10.41 -3.57 9.20
C GLU A 53 11.36 -2.49 8.68
N LEU A 54 10.94 -1.71 7.67
CA LEU A 54 11.72 -0.61 7.15
C LEU A 54 11.86 0.52 8.19
N PRO A 55 13.07 1.11 8.31
CA PRO A 55 13.27 2.30 9.13
C PRO A 55 12.27 3.41 8.77
N ASP A 56 11.75 4.08 9.79
CA ASP A 56 10.85 5.23 9.68
C ASP A 56 9.50 4.95 8.97
N ALA A 57 9.13 3.68 8.72
CA ALA A 57 7.87 3.31 8.07
C ALA A 57 6.63 3.85 8.81
N PHE A 58 6.62 3.76 10.15
CA PHE A 58 5.53 4.30 10.98
C PHE A 58 5.46 5.83 10.96
N ASP A 59 6.61 6.50 10.89
CA ASP A 59 6.67 7.96 10.78
C ASP A 59 6.20 8.44 9.40
N LEU A 60 6.51 7.70 8.33
CA LEU A 60 5.94 7.94 7.00
C LEU A 60 4.41 7.86 7.04
N VAL A 61 3.87 6.77 7.61
CA VAL A 61 2.42 6.58 7.77
C VAL A 61 1.78 7.79 8.44
N ARG A 62 2.35 8.23 9.57
CA ARG A 62 1.85 9.38 10.33
C ARG A 62 1.88 10.65 9.49
N LYS A 63 3.02 10.98 8.88
CA LYS A 63 3.19 12.19 8.06
C LYS A 63 2.22 12.23 6.88
N LEU A 64 2.01 11.11 6.20
CA LEU A 64 1.05 11.02 5.10
C LEU A 64 -0.38 11.20 5.58
N ARG A 65 -0.76 10.54 6.68
CA ARG A 65 -2.08 10.69 7.31
C ARG A 65 -2.35 12.13 7.75
N ASP A 66 -1.40 12.78 8.40
CA ASP A 66 -1.52 14.17 8.85
C ASP A 66 -1.69 15.14 7.67
N ARG A 67 -1.03 14.85 6.53
CA ARG A 67 -1.09 15.69 5.32
C ARG A 67 -2.41 15.56 4.55
N GLN A 68 -2.99 14.36 4.46
CA GLN A 68 -4.10 14.08 3.54
C GLN A 68 -5.37 13.53 4.21
N GLY A 69 -5.34 13.33 5.54
CA GLY A 69 -6.44 12.74 6.31
C GLY A 69 -6.52 11.23 6.10
N ILE A 70 -7.44 10.78 5.24
CA ILE A 70 -7.72 9.35 5.07
C ILE A 70 -6.59 8.68 4.27
N LEU A 71 -5.88 7.76 4.92
CA LEU A 71 -4.86 6.89 4.33
C LEU A 71 -5.18 5.42 4.69
N ARG A 72 -5.40 4.57 3.68
CA ARG A 72 -5.51 3.12 3.86
C ARG A 72 -4.10 2.53 3.96
N ILE A 73 -3.94 1.54 4.82
CA ILE A 73 -2.64 0.91 5.07
C ILE A 73 -2.81 -0.60 4.99
N LEU A 74 -1.91 -1.25 4.28
CA LEU A 74 -1.79 -2.71 4.24
C LEU A 74 -0.35 -3.06 4.60
N HIS A 75 -0.15 -3.81 5.68
CA HIS A 75 1.18 -4.24 6.09
C HIS A 75 1.60 -5.47 5.31
N ILE A 76 2.82 -5.45 4.77
CA ILE A 76 3.46 -6.64 4.20
C ILE A 76 3.83 -7.53 5.38
N GLU A 77 3.19 -8.69 5.47
CA GLU A 77 3.52 -9.70 6.46
C GLU A 77 4.50 -10.70 5.86
N GLU A 78 5.34 -11.32 6.69
CA GLU A 78 6.33 -12.30 6.25
C GLU A 78 5.71 -13.44 5.42
N SER A 79 4.53 -13.92 5.83
CA SER A 79 3.77 -14.96 5.09
C SER A 79 3.32 -14.54 3.70
N MET A 80 3.43 -13.25 3.34
CA MET A 80 3.06 -12.70 2.04
C MET A 80 4.26 -12.49 1.10
N ARG A 81 5.48 -12.76 1.57
CA ARG A 81 6.72 -12.55 0.80
C ARG A 81 7.19 -13.80 0.08
N ASP A 82 6.97 -14.97 0.66
CA ASP A 82 7.46 -16.24 0.13
C ASP A 82 6.35 -17.30 0.19
N PRO A 83 5.70 -17.61 -0.95
CA PRO A 83 4.70 -18.65 -0.99
C PRO A 83 5.28 -19.95 -1.56
N ALA A 84 4.84 -21.07 -0.99
CA ALA A 84 4.96 -22.36 -1.67
C ALA A 84 4.14 -22.43 -2.98
N ASP A 85 3.17 -21.51 -3.17
CA ASP A 85 2.25 -21.44 -4.32
C ASP A 85 1.98 -19.97 -4.75
N PRO A 86 2.52 -19.52 -5.90
CA PRO A 86 2.36 -18.15 -6.39
C PRO A 86 0.91 -17.74 -6.72
N GLU A 87 0.06 -18.66 -7.19
CA GLU A 87 -1.32 -18.34 -7.53
C GLU A 87 -2.16 -18.12 -6.28
N LYS A 88 -1.93 -18.96 -5.26
CA LYS A 88 -2.51 -18.75 -3.93
C LYS A 88 -2.06 -17.42 -3.35
N LEU A 89 -0.78 -17.09 -3.43
CA LEU A 89 -0.28 -15.81 -2.94
C LEU A 89 -0.96 -14.62 -3.62
N LYS A 90 -1.10 -14.68 -4.94
CA LYS A 90 -1.81 -13.65 -5.72
C LYS A 90 -3.26 -13.51 -5.23
N SER A 91 -3.97 -14.62 -5.04
CA SER A 91 -5.34 -14.62 -4.52
C SER A 91 -5.43 -13.98 -3.14
N ASP A 92 -4.57 -14.39 -2.20
CA ASP A 92 -4.52 -13.86 -0.84
C ASP A 92 -4.26 -12.35 -0.84
N TRP A 93 -3.36 -11.87 -1.69
CA TRP A 93 -3.09 -10.45 -1.88
C TRP A 93 -4.30 -9.68 -2.42
N ILE A 94 -4.97 -10.22 -3.43
CA ILE A 94 -6.18 -9.61 -4.01
C ILE A 94 -7.29 -9.51 -2.96
N ASP A 95 -7.48 -10.55 -2.14
CA ASP A 95 -8.52 -10.55 -1.12
C ASP A 95 -8.22 -9.54 0.00
N ARG A 96 -6.95 -9.39 0.40
CA ARG A 96 -6.56 -8.34 1.35
C ARG A 96 -6.69 -6.95 0.77
N LEU A 97 -6.34 -6.75 -0.50
CA LEU A 97 -6.57 -5.50 -1.20
C LEU A 97 -8.05 -5.14 -1.19
N ARG A 98 -8.93 -6.08 -1.58
CA ARG A 98 -10.38 -5.87 -1.53
C ARG A 98 -10.84 -5.54 -0.11
N LEU A 99 -10.43 -6.29 0.90
CA LEU A 99 -10.82 -6.06 2.29
C LEU A 99 -10.42 -4.65 2.78
N ALA A 100 -9.19 -4.24 2.50
CA ALA A 100 -8.68 -2.92 2.87
C ALA A 100 -9.39 -1.77 2.14
N LEU A 101 -9.95 -2.07 0.96
CA LEU A 101 -10.67 -1.09 0.14
C LEU A 101 -12.18 -1.05 0.42
N ASP A 102 -12.79 -2.20 0.75
CA ASP A 102 -14.22 -2.42 1.03
C ASP A 102 -14.65 -2.03 2.44
N THR A 103 -13.71 -1.86 3.37
CA THR A 103 -14.02 -1.38 4.74
C THR A 103 -14.69 0.00 4.77
N LEU A 104 -14.86 0.65 3.62
CA LEU A 104 -15.61 1.90 3.44
C LEU A 104 -16.96 1.74 2.70
N SER A 105 -17.25 0.60 2.06
CA SER A 105 -18.55 0.34 1.44
C SER A 105 -19.66 0.14 2.49
N THR A 106 -19.29 -0.24 3.72
CA THR A 106 -20.20 -0.43 4.87
C THR A 106 -20.30 0.79 5.79
N LEU A 107 -19.53 1.85 5.54
CA LEU A 107 -19.52 3.08 6.34
C LEU A 107 -19.83 4.30 5.46
N GLY A 108 -21.05 4.34 4.93
CA GLY A 108 -21.64 5.57 4.39
C GLY A 108 -23.12 5.43 4.04
N PRO A 109 -23.91 6.50 4.19
CA PRO A 109 -24.16 7.26 5.41
C PRO A 109 -25.35 6.63 6.19
N GLY A 110 -25.17 6.39 7.49
CA GLY A 110 -26.30 6.13 8.38
C GLY A 110 -27.12 7.41 8.53
N SER A 111 -28.17 7.52 7.73
CA SER A 111 -29.24 8.50 7.86
C SER A 111 -29.90 8.41 9.23
N GLN A 112 -29.81 9.48 10.01
CA GLN A 112 -30.94 10.19 10.67
C GLN A 112 -30.42 11.31 11.57
#